data_AF-A0A9E0K0U9-F1
#
_entry.id   AF-A0A9E0K0U9-F1
#
_cell.length_a   1.000
_cell.length_b   1.000
_cell.length_c   1.000
_cell.angle_alpha   90.00
_cell.angle_beta   90.00
_cell.angle_gamma   90.00
#
_symmetry.space_group_name_H-M   'P 1'
#
loop_
_entity.id
_entity.type
_entity.pdbx_description
1 polymer ?
#
loop_
_entity_poly.entity_id
_entity_poly.type
_entity_poly.pdbx_seq_one_letter_code
_entity_poly.pdbx_strand_id
1 'polypeptide(L)'
;MQKATVVVIGGGATGVGILRDLSMRGVDALLIERDDLGYGTSSRYHGLLHSGGRYAVKDAEAARECIEENTILRRIGKHCVEATESLFVRAPEDDEAFEHEWLKACAAVGIPTIPVTMEEAFKMEPNLSRKLLSAYRLPGAAIDGFRMTWQNVESAKKYGGRCITYKEVTNVDSTNGVVTGVTIKDRFTGEVEKIACDFVINAAGSWAGEIANMAGIKVNVKPDKGTLIAFNHRICNRVVHRLHKPSDADIFVPHGSITILGTSSIPTTPDDTSSTTEEVIKMMEVGKVTFENIYDYRILRVFAGTRPLYSADPNAAGRGASRGFVCLDHAHDGVKHFISVCGGKFTTYRLMAEKVCDLVCGQLGNTVKCTTAEVPIVEDPSRELMGKAKKVFPAYASELAASRLGNERLERVINRMNEKPETKELVCECENVTMAEVEEIAKESHTRTISDIRRRTRIGMGTCQGAFCGYRAIGVVGDLDAVDLKSKSKMDTKGLFKDFVEQRWKGIRPVLWGNMARETELTRGIYDATLNINGAIDNEE
;
A
#
# COMPACT_ATOMS: atom_id res chain seq x y z
N MET A 1 -8.59 -6.75 -31.50
CA MET A 1 -8.98 -5.68 -30.55
C MET A 1 -9.14 -6.33 -29.18
N GLN A 2 -8.48 -5.83 -28.14
CA GLN A 2 -8.71 -6.35 -26.79
C GLN A 2 -10.17 -6.07 -26.38
N LYS A 3 -10.79 -7.03 -25.69
CA LYS A 3 -12.15 -6.91 -25.13
C LYS A 3 -12.20 -7.50 -23.74
N ALA A 4 -13.17 -7.10 -22.93
CA ALA A 4 -13.49 -7.69 -21.63
C ALA A 4 -14.99 -7.56 -21.38
N THR A 5 -15.60 -8.40 -20.55
CA THR A 5 -16.98 -8.15 -20.10
C THR A 5 -16.99 -6.97 -19.14
N VAL A 6 -16.07 -6.96 -18.16
CA VAL A 6 -15.95 -5.88 -17.17
C VAL A 6 -14.55 -5.27 -17.21
N VAL A 7 -14.48 -3.95 -17.33
CA VAL A 7 -13.24 -3.19 -17.11
C VAL A 7 -13.25 -2.57 -15.72
N VAL A 8 -12.19 -2.78 -14.95
CA VAL A 8 -11.97 -2.17 -13.63
C VAL A 8 -10.89 -1.10 -13.77
N ILE A 9 -11.22 0.15 -13.47
CA ILE A 9 -10.29 1.29 -13.56
C ILE A 9 -9.69 1.54 -12.18
N GLY A 10 -8.37 1.38 -12.06
CA GLY A 10 -7.59 1.64 -10.84
C GLY A 10 -7.05 0.37 -10.17
N GLY A 11 -5.74 0.29 -10.04
CA GLY A 11 -4.96 -0.80 -9.45
C GLY A 11 -4.61 -0.60 -7.97
N GLY A 12 -5.43 0.15 -7.24
CA GLY A 12 -5.39 0.21 -5.78
C GLY A 12 -6.09 -0.99 -5.13
N ALA A 13 -6.12 -1.03 -3.79
CA ALA A 13 -6.70 -2.12 -3.00
C ALA A 13 -8.13 -2.48 -3.41
N THR A 14 -8.97 -1.46 -3.63
CA THR A 14 -10.35 -1.62 -4.09
C THR A 14 -10.42 -2.34 -5.44
N GLY A 15 -9.69 -1.84 -6.45
CA GLY A 15 -9.76 -2.40 -7.80
C GLY A 15 -9.16 -3.80 -7.89
N VAL A 16 -8.04 -4.08 -7.20
CA VAL A 16 -7.48 -5.45 -7.21
C VAL A 16 -8.38 -6.45 -6.47
N GLY A 17 -9.10 -6.00 -5.44
CA GLY A 17 -10.12 -6.81 -4.77
C GLY A 17 -11.29 -7.14 -5.70
N ILE A 18 -11.80 -6.14 -6.43
CA ILE A 18 -12.87 -6.30 -7.42
C ILE A 18 -12.43 -7.23 -8.55
N LEU A 19 -11.22 -7.03 -9.09
CA LEU A 19 -10.65 -7.92 -10.11
C LEU A 19 -10.62 -9.36 -9.63
N ARG A 20 -10.13 -9.60 -8.40
CA ARG A 20 -10.05 -10.95 -7.82
C ARG A 20 -11.42 -11.58 -7.71
N ASP A 21 -12.40 -10.88 -7.14
CA ASP A 21 -13.75 -11.42 -6.94
C ASP A 21 -14.45 -11.73 -8.27
N LEU A 22 -14.45 -10.79 -9.22
CA LEU A 22 -15.02 -11.01 -10.57
C LEU A 22 -14.39 -12.23 -11.26
N SER A 23 -13.07 -12.36 -11.18
CA SER A 23 -12.35 -13.48 -11.80
C SER A 23 -12.75 -14.81 -11.14
N MET A 24 -12.84 -14.86 -9.82
CA MET A 24 -13.28 -16.04 -9.07
C MET A 24 -14.74 -16.44 -9.37
N ARG A 25 -15.58 -15.47 -9.78
CA ARG A 25 -16.95 -15.70 -10.25
C ARG A 25 -17.04 -16.03 -11.75
N GLY A 26 -15.91 -16.19 -12.44
CA GLY A 26 -15.84 -16.55 -13.85
C GLY A 26 -16.14 -15.42 -14.82
N VAL A 27 -16.09 -14.15 -14.38
CA VAL A 27 -16.30 -12.99 -15.24
C VAL A 27 -14.99 -12.62 -15.95
N ASP A 28 -15.04 -12.39 -17.27
CA ASP A 28 -13.89 -11.86 -18.03
C ASP A 28 -13.64 -10.40 -17.63
N ALA A 29 -12.74 -10.22 -16.66
CA ALA A 29 -12.41 -8.94 -16.06
C ALA A 29 -11.00 -8.48 -16.45
N LEU A 30 -10.89 -7.20 -16.80
CA LEU A 30 -9.62 -6.52 -17.09
C LEU A 30 -9.44 -5.31 -16.17
N LEU A 31 -8.41 -5.33 -15.34
CA LEU A 31 -7.98 -4.17 -14.56
C LEU A 31 -6.99 -3.32 -15.36
N ILE A 32 -7.21 -2.01 -15.35
CA ILE A 32 -6.37 -1.02 -16.00
C ILE A 32 -5.87 -0.02 -14.95
N GLU A 33 -4.55 0.09 -14.81
CA GLU A 33 -3.88 0.99 -13.87
C GLU A 33 -2.98 1.99 -14.61
N ARG A 34 -3.11 3.27 -14.25
CA ARG A 34 -2.38 4.39 -14.86
C ARG A 34 -0.89 4.38 -14.53
N ASP A 35 -0.52 3.97 -13.33
CA ASP A 35 0.86 3.87 -12.86
C ASP A 35 1.20 2.40 -12.62
N ASP A 36 1.91 2.08 -11.53
CA ASP A 36 2.15 0.71 -11.07
C ASP A 36 1.08 0.28 -10.06
N LEU A 37 0.93 -1.02 -9.78
CA LEU A 37 -0.08 -1.45 -8.81
C LEU A 37 0.24 -0.92 -7.41
N GLY A 38 -0.83 -0.52 -6.72
CA GLY A 38 -0.75 0.11 -5.41
C GLY A 38 -0.07 1.49 -5.43
N TYR A 39 0.25 2.06 -6.60
CA TYR A 39 0.99 3.32 -6.69
C TYR A 39 0.28 4.46 -5.96
N GLY A 40 -1.06 4.53 -5.98
CA GLY A 40 -1.88 5.56 -5.33
C GLY A 40 -1.94 5.49 -3.79
N THR A 41 -3.10 5.79 -3.21
CA THR A 41 -3.32 5.82 -1.75
C THR A 41 -3.02 4.49 -1.05
N SER A 42 -3.20 3.36 -1.75
CA SER A 42 -3.00 2.01 -1.19
C SER A 42 -1.55 1.70 -0.80
N SER A 43 -0.57 2.51 -1.22
CA SER A 43 0.82 2.43 -0.74
C SER A 43 1.20 3.54 0.25
N ARG A 44 0.27 4.46 0.55
CA ARG A 44 0.53 5.70 1.29
C ARG A 44 -0.37 5.81 2.52
N TYR A 45 -0.28 4.77 3.35
CA TYR A 45 -0.93 4.66 4.66
C TYR A 45 0.06 4.02 5.65
N HIS A 46 -0.21 4.09 6.95
CA HIS A 46 0.71 3.54 7.96
C HIS A 46 0.78 2.00 8.01
N GLY A 47 0.06 1.27 7.16
CA GLY A 47 0.07 -0.21 7.21
C GLY A 47 -0.77 -0.79 8.34
N LEU A 48 -1.91 -0.16 8.70
CA LEU A 48 -2.77 -0.60 9.79
C LEU A 48 -3.91 -1.49 9.29
N LEU A 49 -4.04 -2.66 9.89
CA LEU A 49 -5.24 -3.48 9.89
C LEU A 49 -6.07 -3.15 11.15
N HIS A 50 -7.11 -2.35 10.97
CA HIS A 50 -7.89 -1.81 12.09
C HIS A 50 -8.62 -2.90 12.89
N SER A 51 -8.68 -2.76 14.21
CA SER A 51 -9.55 -3.58 15.08
C SER A 51 -11.00 -3.07 15.15
N GLY A 52 -11.29 -1.92 14.53
CA GLY A 52 -12.57 -1.20 14.70
C GLY A 52 -12.62 -0.25 15.91
N GLY A 53 -11.71 -0.39 16.89
CA GLY A 53 -11.75 0.40 18.14
C GLY A 53 -11.75 1.91 17.92
N ARG A 54 -11.03 2.42 16.92
CA ARG A 54 -11.02 3.86 16.58
C ARG A 54 -12.40 4.40 16.16
N TYR A 55 -13.27 3.55 15.64
CA TYR A 55 -14.56 3.93 15.07
C TYR A 55 -15.74 3.66 16.00
N ALA A 56 -15.57 2.77 16.98
CA ALA A 56 -16.65 2.24 17.82
C ALA A 56 -17.62 3.31 18.34
N VAL A 57 -17.12 4.45 18.82
CA VAL A 57 -17.94 5.53 19.38
C VAL A 57 -18.76 6.28 18.32
N LYS A 58 -18.14 6.64 17.18
CA LYS A 58 -18.76 7.52 16.18
C LYS A 58 -19.47 6.78 15.04
N ASP A 59 -19.06 5.55 14.77
CA ASP A 59 -19.47 4.79 13.60
C ASP A 59 -19.38 3.29 13.91
N ALA A 60 -20.42 2.79 14.58
CA ALA A 60 -20.51 1.40 15.02
C ALA A 60 -20.55 0.41 13.84
N GLU A 61 -21.08 0.82 12.70
CA GLU A 61 -21.11 0.00 11.49
C GLU A 61 -19.70 -0.18 10.92
N ALA A 62 -18.96 0.92 10.70
CA ALA A 62 -17.57 0.83 10.26
C ALA A 62 -16.70 0.07 11.27
N ALA A 63 -17.01 0.16 12.57
CA ALA A 63 -16.32 -0.61 13.60
C ALA A 63 -16.56 -2.12 13.44
N ARG A 64 -17.81 -2.55 13.20
CA ARG A 64 -18.19 -3.94 12.91
C ARG A 64 -17.50 -4.46 11.64
N GLU A 65 -17.61 -3.71 10.54
CA GLU A 65 -16.97 -4.08 9.26
C GLU A 65 -15.45 -4.22 9.43
N CYS A 66 -14.81 -3.35 10.23
CA CYS A 66 -13.36 -3.43 10.47
C CYS A 66 -12.97 -4.69 11.24
N ILE A 67 -13.67 -5.07 12.31
CA ILE A 67 -13.28 -6.25 13.10
C ILE A 67 -13.54 -7.56 12.35
N GLU A 68 -14.62 -7.61 11.57
CA GLU A 68 -14.93 -8.76 10.72
C GLU A 68 -13.87 -8.92 9.62
N GLU A 69 -13.60 -7.86 8.85
CA GLU A 69 -12.62 -7.91 7.78
C GLU A 69 -11.19 -8.09 8.29
N ASN A 70 -10.84 -7.57 9.47
CA ASN A 70 -9.57 -7.85 10.13
C ASN A 70 -9.37 -9.36 10.33
N THR A 71 -10.40 -10.02 10.86
CA THR A 71 -10.37 -11.47 11.12
C THR A 71 -10.23 -12.25 9.81
N ILE A 72 -10.96 -11.84 8.77
CA ILE A 72 -10.90 -12.45 7.43
C ILE A 72 -9.50 -12.26 6.81
N LEU A 73 -8.98 -11.03 6.79
CA LEU A 73 -7.69 -10.72 6.14
C LEU A 73 -6.50 -11.37 6.84
N ARG A 74 -6.53 -11.53 8.16
CA ARG A 74 -5.53 -12.35 8.88
C ARG A 74 -5.51 -13.80 8.42
N ARG A 75 -6.68 -14.36 8.07
CA ARG A 75 -6.82 -15.74 7.60
C ARG A 75 -6.40 -15.87 6.13
N ILE A 76 -6.96 -15.06 5.24
CA ILE A 76 -6.74 -15.23 3.79
C ILE A 76 -5.43 -14.60 3.29
N GLY A 77 -4.91 -13.60 3.99
CA GLY A 77 -3.74 -12.81 3.62
C GLY A 77 -2.57 -12.96 4.61
N LYS A 78 -2.38 -14.17 5.15
CA LYS A 78 -1.41 -14.47 6.23
C LYS A 78 0.02 -13.95 5.98
N HIS A 79 0.48 -13.95 4.72
CA HIS A 79 1.81 -13.42 4.37
C HIS A 79 1.88 -11.89 4.33
N CYS A 80 0.75 -11.20 4.31
CA CYS A 80 0.65 -9.75 4.30
C CYS A 80 0.45 -9.17 5.70
N VAL A 81 -0.12 -9.94 6.63
CA VAL A 81 -0.47 -9.46 7.97
C VAL A 81 0.58 -9.93 8.97
N GLU A 82 1.20 -8.99 9.68
CA GLU A 82 2.08 -9.35 10.78
C GLU A 82 1.23 -9.83 11.97
N ALA A 83 1.76 -10.80 12.71
CA ALA A 83 1.15 -11.31 13.94
C ALA A 83 1.32 -10.32 15.12
N THR A 84 0.92 -9.07 14.89
CA THR A 84 0.86 -8.02 15.91
C THR A 84 -0.57 -7.86 16.42
N GLU A 85 -0.65 -7.10 17.52
CA GLU A 85 -1.88 -6.69 18.18
C GLU A 85 -1.94 -5.16 18.22
N SER A 86 -3.06 -4.60 18.67
CA SER A 86 -3.17 -3.19 19.03
C SER A 86 -3.13 -3.00 20.54
N LEU A 87 -2.53 -1.91 20.98
CA LEU A 87 -2.57 -1.39 22.34
C LEU A 87 -3.13 0.03 22.31
N PHE A 88 -4.27 0.26 22.95
CA PHE A 88 -4.85 1.60 23.14
C PHE A 88 -4.41 2.12 24.50
N VAL A 89 -3.73 3.26 24.53
CA VAL A 89 -3.16 3.84 25.76
C VAL A 89 -3.69 5.24 26.00
N ARG A 90 -4.08 5.55 27.24
CA ARG A 90 -4.57 6.89 27.61
C ARG A 90 -3.48 7.71 28.29
N ALA A 91 -3.28 8.95 27.86
CA ALA A 91 -2.39 9.90 28.52
C ALA A 91 -3.11 10.72 29.61
N PRO A 92 -2.39 11.37 30.55
CA PRO A 92 -3.00 12.19 31.59
C PRO A 92 -3.87 13.35 31.09
N GLU A 93 -3.53 13.88 29.92
CA GLU A 93 -4.26 14.98 29.28
C GLU A 93 -5.48 14.52 28.45
N ASP A 94 -5.69 13.21 28.32
CA ASP A 94 -6.82 12.64 27.58
C ASP A 94 -8.03 12.42 28.50
N ASP A 95 -9.22 12.73 27.96
CA ASP A 95 -10.50 12.67 28.66
C ASP A 95 -10.89 11.25 29.11
N GLU A 96 -10.95 11.03 30.42
CA GLU A 96 -11.38 9.77 31.04
C GLU A 96 -12.83 9.41 30.71
N ALA A 97 -13.72 10.39 30.53
CA ALA A 97 -15.10 10.13 30.14
C ALA A 97 -15.19 9.45 28.75
N PHE A 98 -14.29 9.83 27.84
CA PHE A 98 -14.21 9.22 26.52
C PHE A 98 -13.73 7.77 26.58
N GLU A 99 -12.82 7.41 27.49
CA GLU A 99 -12.42 6.01 27.72
C GLU A 99 -13.61 5.14 28.11
N HIS A 100 -14.46 5.61 29.04
CA HIS A 100 -15.66 4.90 29.45
C HIS A 100 -16.68 4.75 28.32
N GLU A 101 -16.89 5.81 27.54
CA GLU A 101 -17.75 5.78 26.34
C GLU A 101 -17.20 4.77 25.31
N TRP A 102 -15.89 4.80 25.08
CA TRP A 102 -15.19 3.93 24.14
C TRP A 102 -15.29 2.46 24.51
N LEU A 103 -15.14 2.11 25.80
CA LEU A 103 -15.31 0.74 26.28
C LEU A 103 -16.73 0.22 26.04
N LYS A 104 -17.75 1.03 26.37
CA LYS A 104 -19.15 0.67 26.12
C LYS A 104 -19.42 0.47 24.64
N ALA A 105 -18.89 1.35 23.79
CA ALA A 105 -19.06 1.28 22.35
C ALA A 105 -18.36 0.04 21.75
N CYS A 106 -17.15 -0.29 22.19
CA CYS A 106 -16.44 -1.49 21.75
C CYS A 106 -17.19 -2.76 22.15
N ALA A 107 -17.71 -2.82 23.38
CA ALA A 107 -18.52 -3.94 23.86
C ALA A 107 -19.80 -4.11 23.03
N ALA A 108 -20.50 -3.01 22.72
CA ALA A 108 -21.71 -3.02 21.90
C ALA A 108 -21.48 -3.52 20.46
N VAL A 109 -20.28 -3.30 19.91
CA VAL A 109 -19.86 -3.78 18.58
C VAL A 109 -19.31 -5.21 18.63
N GLY A 110 -18.95 -5.72 19.81
CA GLY A 110 -18.34 -7.04 19.99
C GLY A 110 -16.83 -7.06 19.73
N ILE A 111 -16.14 -5.92 19.86
CA ILE A 111 -14.68 -5.86 19.72
C ILE A 111 -14.05 -6.34 21.03
N PRO A 112 -13.18 -7.38 21.01
CA PRO A 112 -12.46 -7.79 22.21
C PRO A 112 -11.55 -6.68 22.73
N THR A 113 -11.87 -6.14 23.90
CA THR A 113 -11.11 -5.09 24.61
C THR A 113 -10.61 -5.61 25.94
N ILE A 114 -9.35 -6.08 25.95
CA ILE A 114 -8.77 -6.72 27.14
C ILE A 114 -8.00 -5.66 27.93
N PRO A 115 -8.41 -5.28 29.15
CA PRO A 115 -7.63 -4.38 29.99
C PRO A 115 -6.27 -5.00 30.32
N VAL A 116 -5.23 -4.17 30.31
CA VAL A 116 -3.85 -4.57 30.63
C VAL A 116 -3.34 -3.62 31.71
N THR A 117 -2.67 -4.16 32.72
CA THR A 117 -2.04 -3.30 33.74
C THR A 117 -0.93 -2.47 33.09
N MET A 118 -0.62 -1.29 33.63
CA MET A 118 0.47 -0.49 33.07
C MET A 118 1.83 -1.19 33.15
N GLU A 119 2.06 -2.01 34.19
CA GLU A 119 3.28 -2.83 34.30
C GLU A 119 3.40 -3.82 33.13
N GLU A 120 2.32 -4.53 32.80
CA GLU A 120 2.26 -5.42 31.65
C GLU A 120 2.39 -4.66 30.33
N ALA A 121 1.73 -3.50 30.19
CA ALA A 121 1.84 -2.66 29.01
C ALA A 121 3.30 -2.22 28.76
N PHE A 122 4.02 -1.85 29.82
CA PHE A 122 5.44 -1.51 29.74
C PHE A 122 6.35 -2.73 29.47
N LYS A 123 5.97 -3.93 29.91
CA LYS A 123 6.67 -5.17 29.53
C LYS A 123 6.46 -5.48 28.05
N MET A 124 5.24 -5.27 27.55
CA MET A 124 4.87 -5.47 26.15
C MET A 124 5.54 -4.46 25.23
N GLU A 125 5.58 -3.19 25.63
CA GLU A 125 6.09 -2.06 24.87
C GLU A 125 7.00 -1.17 25.76
N PRO A 126 8.30 -1.53 25.92
CA PRO A 126 9.20 -0.89 26.88
C PRO A 126 9.46 0.60 26.69
N ASN A 127 9.30 1.08 25.46
CA ASN A 127 9.56 2.47 25.07
C ASN A 127 8.37 3.40 25.37
N LEU A 128 7.22 2.87 25.79
CA LEU A 128 6.06 3.70 26.14
C LEU A 128 6.41 4.71 27.23
N SER A 129 5.82 5.90 27.11
CA SER A 129 5.83 6.94 28.13
C SER A 129 5.36 6.38 29.47
N ARG A 130 6.13 6.64 30.54
CA ARG A 130 5.81 6.15 31.89
C ARG A 130 4.68 6.92 32.56
N LYS A 131 4.16 7.95 31.89
CA LYS A 131 3.05 8.79 32.36
C LYS A 131 1.68 8.28 31.92
N LEU A 132 1.62 7.28 31.04
CA LEU A 132 0.35 6.72 30.56
C LEU A 132 -0.44 6.09 31.72
N LEU A 133 -1.77 6.24 31.67
CA LEU A 133 -2.67 5.94 32.79
C LEU A 133 -3.41 4.61 32.65
N SER A 134 -3.78 4.23 31.44
CA SER A 134 -4.48 2.97 31.17
C SER A 134 -4.09 2.38 29.82
N ALA A 135 -4.27 1.06 29.67
CA ALA A 135 -3.96 0.34 28.45
C ALA A 135 -4.97 -0.79 28.16
N TYR A 136 -5.34 -0.96 26.89
CA TYR A 136 -6.24 -2.04 26.43
C TYR A 136 -5.67 -2.71 25.19
N ARG A 137 -5.67 -4.04 25.20
CA ARG A 137 -5.26 -4.87 24.08
C ARG A 137 -6.45 -5.23 23.20
N LEU A 138 -6.26 -5.09 21.88
CA LEU A 138 -7.26 -5.31 20.85
C LEU A 138 -6.66 -6.09 19.68
N PRO A 139 -7.49 -6.80 18.87
CA PRO A 139 -7.03 -7.60 17.73
C PRO A 139 -6.66 -6.78 16.47
N GLY A 140 -6.06 -5.59 16.60
CA GLY A 140 -5.54 -4.85 15.44
C GLY A 140 -4.17 -5.37 15.00
N ALA A 141 -3.72 -5.05 13.80
CA ALA A 141 -2.46 -5.58 13.25
C ALA A 141 -1.74 -4.60 12.34
N ALA A 142 -0.48 -4.91 12.04
CA ALA A 142 0.24 -4.31 10.92
C ALA A 142 0.05 -5.15 9.65
N ILE A 143 0.01 -4.49 8.50
CA ILE A 143 -0.25 -5.10 7.20
C ILE A 143 0.61 -4.47 6.10
N ASP A 144 1.20 -5.33 5.27
CA ASP A 144 1.96 -4.96 4.06
C ASP A 144 1.00 -4.77 2.88
N GLY A 145 0.63 -3.52 2.63
CA GLY A 145 -0.31 -3.18 1.57
C GLY A 145 0.24 -3.39 0.15
N PHE A 146 1.55 -3.29 -0.03
CA PHE A 146 2.17 -3.55 -1.34
C PHE A 146 1.98 -5.01 -1.70
N ARG A 147 2.43 -5.91 -0.81
CA ARG A 147 2.32 -7.35 -1.01
C ARG A 147 0.89 -7.77 -1.25
N MET A 148 -0.05 -7.29 -0.42
CA MET A 148 -1.45 -7.68 -0.57
C MET A 148 -2.05 -7.22 -1.90
N THR A 149 -1.68 -6.03 -2.39
CA THR A 149 -2.17 -5.55 -3.69
C THR A 149 -1.73 -6.47 -4.83
N TRP A 150 -0.43 -6.82 -4.88
CA TRP A 150 0.12 -7.71 -5.89
C TRP A 150 -0.45 -9.13 -5.80
N GLN A 151 -0.55 -9.68 -4.59
CA GLN A 151 -1.08 -11.02 -4.36
C GLN A 151 -2.55 -11.15 -4.78
N ASN A 152 -3.38 -10.10 -4.63
CA ASN A 152 -4.75 -10.13 -5.17
C ASN A 152 -4.76 -10.26 -6.69
N VAL A 153 -3.86 -9.57 -7.40
CA VAL A 153 -3.73 -9.70 -8.85
C VAL A 153 -3.17 -11.06 -9.28
N GLU A 154 -2.20 -11.60 -8.56
CA GLU A 154 -1.72 -12.97 -8.79
C GLU A 154 -2.84 -13.99 -8.61
N SER A 155 -3.64 -13.84 -7.56
CA SER A 155 -4.83 -14.65 -7.30
C SER A 155 -5.81 -14.54 -8.47
N ALA A 156 -6.16 -13.32 -8.89
CA ALA A 156 -7.07 -13.09 -10.02
C ALA A 156 -6.58 -13.75 -11.32
N LYS A 157 -5.27 -13.68 -11.62
CA LYS A 157 -4.67 -14.29 -12.81
C LYS A 157 -4.85 -15.81 -12.85
N LYS A 158 -4.82 -16.50 -11.69
CA LYS A 158 -5.11 -17.95 -11.61
C LYS A 158 -6.56 -18.28 -12.05
N TYR A 159 -7.47 -17.33 -11.91
CA TYR A 159 -8.88 -17.44 -12.34
C TYR A 159 -9.14 -16.76 -13.70
N GLY A 160 -8.10 -16.43 -14.48
CA GLY A 160 -8.24 -15.83 -15.81
C GLY A 160 -8.35 -14.30 -15.82
N GLY A 161 -8.32 -13.65 -14.66
CA GLY A 161 -8.32 -12.19 -14.55
C GLY A 161 -7.09 -11.55 -15.21
N ARG A 162 -7.30 -10.43 -15.90
CA ARG A 162 -6.24 -9.70 -16.61
C ARG A 162 -5.96 -8.36 -15.94
N CYS A 163 -4.70 -7.94 -15.96
CA CYS A 163 -4.26 -6.69 -15.37
C CYS A 163 -3.18 -6.06 -16.24
N ILE A 164 -3.34 -4.79 -16.61
CA ILE A 164 -2.37 -3.99 -17.35
C ILE A 164 -2.07 -2.70 -16.56
N THR A 165 -0.78 -2.38 -16.42
CA THR A 165 -0.28 -1.18 -15.72
C THR A 165 0.28 -0.20 -16.73
N TYR A 166 0.50 1.05 -16.31
CA TYR A 166 0.98 2.15 -17.14
C TYR A 166 0.08 2.49 -18.35
N LYS A 167 -1.20 2.14 -18.23
CA LYS A 167 -2.25 2.43 -19.20
C LYS A 167 -3.26 3.35 -18.53
N GLU A 168 -3.31 4.58 -18.99
CA GLU A 168 -4.24 5.59 -18.48
C GLU A 168 -5.57 5.48 -19.21
N VAL A 169 -6.68 5.34 -18.50
CA VAL A 169 -8.00 5.53 -19.12
C VAL A 169 -8.22 7.02 -19.35
N THR A 170 -8.47 7.41 -20.59
CA THR A 170 -8.67 8.81 -21.01
C THR A 170 -10.09 9.11 -21.49
N ASN A 171 -10.89 8.07 -21.75
CA ASN A 171 -12.31 8.22 -22.08
C ASN A 171 -13.11 6.98 -21.65
N VAL A 172 -14.38 7.18 -21.28
CA VAL A 172 -15.37 6.11 -21.12
C VAL A 172 -16.39 6.24 -22.24
N ASP A 173 -16.42 5.28 -23.15
CA ASP A 173 -17.29 5.30 -24.32
C ASP A 173 -18.68 4.76 -23.96
N SER A 174 -19.73 5.46 -24.39
CA SER A 174 -21.12 5.01 -24.24
C SER A 174 -21.95 5.28 -25.51
N THR A 175 -23.00 4.49 -25.70
CA THR A 175 -23.96 4.65 -26.81
C THR A 175 -25.37 4.51 -26.26
N ASN A 176 -26.24 5.49 -26.53
CA ASN A 176 -27.61 5.54 -25.99
C ASN A 176 -27.67 5.37 -24.46
N GLY A 177 -26.70 5.93 -23.74
CA GLY A 177 -26.63 5.85 -22.28
C GLY A 177 -26.21 4.49 -21.74
N VAL A 178 -25.52 3.65 -22.53
CA VAL A 178 -24.96 2.36 -22.09
C VAL A 178 -23.47 2.33 -22.42
N VAL A 179 -22.64 1.92 -21.47
CA VAL A 179 -21.19 1.73 -21.67
C VAL A 179 -20.92 0.74 -22.81
N THR A 180 -19.93 1.06 -23.65
CA THR A 180 -19.49 0.18 -24.75
C THR A 180 -17.97 -0.04 -24.78
N GLY A 181 -17.21 0.74 -24.01
CA GLY A 181 -15.75 0.64 -24.02
C GLY A 181 -15.05 1.70 -23.20
N VAL A 182 -13.72 1.60 -23.20
CA VAL A 182 -12.83 2.65 -22.72
C VAL A 182 -11.74 2.93 -23.75
N THR A 183 -11.27 4.17 -23.78
CA THR A 183 -10.06 4.55 -24.50
C THR A 183 -8.92 4.65 -23.50
N ILE A 184 -7.78 4.02 -23.82
CA ILE A 184 -6.60 4.03 -22.97
C ILE A 184 -5.38 4.57 -23.72
N LYS A 185 -4.47 5.18 -22.96
CA LYS A 185 -3.20 5.72 -23.43
C LYS A 185 -2.04 5.08 -22.69
N ASP A 186 -1.08 4.54 -23.42
CA ASP A 186 0.19 4.09 -22.85
C ASP A 186 1.04 5.28 -22.41
N ARG A 187 1.48 5.30 -21.15
CA ARG A 187 2.23 6.44 -20.62
C ARG A 187 3.70 6.47 -21.03
N PHE A 188 4.25 5.37 -21.53
CA PHE A 188 5.59 5.31 -22.08
C PHE A 188 5.57 5.47 -23.60
N THR A 189 4.68 4.78 -24.31
CA THR A 189 4.62 4.83 -25.78
C THR A 189 3.83 6.02 -26.31
N GLY A 190 2.84 6.49 -25.56
CA GLY A 190 1.88 7.49 -26.01
C GLY A 190 0.80 6.91 -26.92
N GLU A 191 0.87 5.62 -27.26
CA GLU A 191 -0.08 4.93 -28.11
C GLU A 191 -1.46 4.91 -27.45
N VAL A 192 -2.48 5.12 -28.27
CA VAL A 192 -3.88 5.13 -27.86
C VAL A 192 -4.57 3.92 -28.44
N GLU A 193 -5.28 3.17 -27.60
CA GLU A 193 -6.06 2.01 -28.02
C GLU A 193 -7.45 2.03 -27.38
N LYS A 194 -8.41 1.38 -28.02
CA LYS A 194 -9.77 1.21 -27.51
C LYS A 194 -9.99 -0.23 -27.07
N ILE A 195 -10.61 -0.39 -25.90
CA ILE A 195 -11.00 -1.68 -25.34
C ILE A 195 -12.52 -1.71 -25.26
N ALA A 196 -13.13 -2.65 -25.99
CA ALA A 196 -14.57 -2.88 -25.92
C ALA A 196 -14.93 -3.59 -24.62
N CYS A 197 -16.00 -3.14 -23.95
CA CYS A 197 -16.54 -3.81 -22.78
C CYS A 197 -18.02 -3.51 -22.54
N ASP A 198 -18.66 -4.37 -21.75
CA ASP A 198 -20.09 -4.29 -21.44
C ASP A 198 -20.35 -3.48 -20.15
N PHE A 199 -19.36 -3.43 -19.26
CA PHE A 199 -19.40 -2.77 -17.97
C PHE A 199 -18.07 -2.08 -17.64
N VAL A 200 -18.15 -0.94 -16.96
CA VAL A 200 -17.00 -0.25 -16.36
C VAL A 200 -17.23 -0.02 -14.87
N ILE A 201 -16.26 -0.42 -14.06
CA ILE A 201 -16.20 -0.14 -12.62
C ILE A 201 -15.06 0.85 -12.37
N ASN A 202 -15.42 2.06 -11.96
CA ASN A 202 -14.51 3.12 -11.55
C ASN A 202 -14.10 2.91 -10.08
N ALA A 203 -12.90 2.37 -9.87
CA ALA A 203 -12.26 2.16 -8.58
C ALA A 203 -11.00 3.04 -8.42
N ALA A 204 -11.00 4.23 -9.04
CA ALA A 204 -9.83 5.11 -9.14
C ALA A 204 -9.53 5.92 -7.86
N GLY A 205 -10.14 5.60 -6.72
CA GLY A 205 -9.86 6.24 -5.44
C GLY A 205 -10.04 7.76 -5.49
N SER A 206 -8.98 8.53 -5.19
CA SER A 206 -9.04 10.00 -5.18
C SER A 206 -9.35 10.58 -6.56
N TRP A 207 -9.07 9.84 -7.63
CA TRP A 207 -9.35 10.22 -9.02
C TRP A 207 -10.74 9.75 -9.51
N ALA A 208 -11.56 9.12 -8.65
CA ALA A 208 -12.86 8.59 -9.09
C ALA A 208 -13.80 9.68 -9.65
N GLY A 209 -13.72 10.91 -9.13
CA GLY A 209 -14.46 12.05 -9.70
C GLY A 209 -14.03 12.40 -11.13
N GLU A 210 -12.73 12.32 -11.42
CA GLU A 210 -12.18 12.62 -12.75
C GLU A 210 -12.58 11.54 -13.77
N ILE A 211 -12.53 10.27 -13.39
CA ILE A 211 -12.97 9.15 -14.24
C ILE A 211 -14.48 9.22 -14.49
N ALA A 212 -15.28 9.53 -13.47
CA ALA A 212 -16.73 9.68 -13.66
C ALA A 212 -17.06 10.81 -14.65
N ASN A 213 -16.31 11.91 -14.60
CA ASN A 213 -16.49 13.03 -15.52
C ASN A 213 -16.21 12.66 -16.98
N MET A 214 -15.34 11.67 -17.25
CA MET A 214 -15.12 11.14 -18.60
C MET A 214 -16.38 10.48 -19.19
N ALA A 215 -17.30 10.00 -18.34
CA ALA A 215 -18.61 9.48 -18.73
C ALA A 215 -19.72 10.55 -18.69
N GLY A 216 -19.38 11.83 -18.45
CA GLY A 216 -20.35 12.91 -18.27
C GLY A 216 -21.05 12.93 -16.90
N ILE A 217 -20.57 12.14 -15.93
CA ILE A 217 -21.17 12.00 -14.60
C ILE A 217 -20.37 12.79 -13.56
N LYS A 218 -21.07 13.52 -12.68
CA LYS A 218 -20.44 14.26 -11.58
C LYS A 218 -20.44 13.42 -10.30
N VAL A 219 -19.25 13.03 -9.83
CA VAL A 219 -19.05 12.37 -8.52
C VAL A 219 -18.19 13.25 -7.61
N ASN A 220 -18.74 13.62 -6.45
CA ASN A 220 -18.10 14.54 -5.51
C ASN A 220 -17.11 13.81 -4.59
N VAL A 221 -15.89 13.60 -5.08
CA VAL A 221 -14.75 13.12 -4.27
C VAL A 221 -13.94 14.32 -3.78
N LYS A 222 -13.65 14.35 -2.49
CA LYS A 222 -12.84 15.38 -1.82
C LYS A 222 -11.57 14.75 -1.25
N PRO A 223 -10.43 14.88 -1.94
CA PRO A 223 -9.16 14.36 -1.46
C PRO A 223 -8.72 15.04 -0.15
N ASP A 224 -8.32 14.23 0.83
CA ASP A 224 -7.72 14.70 2.09
C ASP A 224 -6.35 14.04 2.30
N LYS A 225 -5.29 14.84 2.29
CA LYS A 225 -3.91 14.42 2.43
C LYS A 225 -3.62 14.01 3.86
N GLY A 226 -2.96 12.87 4.01
CA GLY A 226 -2.39 12.41 5.27
C GLY A 226 -0.90 12.15 5.19
N THR A 227 -0.14 12.95 5.93
CA THR A 227 1.31 12.83 6.10
C THR A 227 1.64 11.74 7.12
N LEU A 228 2.70 10.97 6.84
CA LEU A 228 3.19 9.82 7.60
C LEU A 228 4.71 9.89 7.76
N ILE A 229 5.20 9.56 8.95
CA ILE A 229 6.63 9.62 9.31
C ILE A 229 7.13 8.19 9.53
N ALA A 230 8.16 7.76 8.78
CA ALA A 230 8.79 6.45 8.97
C ALA A 230 10.10 6.59 9.75
N PHE A 231 10.22 5.89 10.87
CA PHE A 231 11.44 5.85 11.69
C PHE A 231 12.35 4.70 11.30
N ASN A 232 13.64 4.79 11.62
CA ASN A 232 14.61 3.74 11.32
C ASN A 232 14.57 2.56 12.28
N HIS A 233 13.75 2.62 13.32
CA HIS A 233 13.60 1.59 14.34
C HIS A 233 12.14 1.19 14.51
N ARG A 234 11.93 -0.07 14.89
CA ARG A 234 10.67 -0.59 15.42
C ARG A 234 10.52 -0.15 16.88
N ILE A 235 10.03 1.07 17.09
CA ILE A 235 9.84 1.71 18.40
C ILE A 235 8.86 0.88 19.27
N CYS A 236 7.86 0.28 18.63
CA CYS A 236 6.85 -0.56 19.26
C CYS A 236 6.65 -1.86 18.48
N ASN A 237 6.27 -2.94 19.16
CA ASN A 237 6.00 -4.25 18.55
C ASN A 237 4.52 -4.45 18.20
N ARG A 238 3.64 -3.71 18.87
CA ARG A 238 2.19 -3.61 18.60
C ARG A 238 1.85 -2.29 17.94
N VAL A 239 0.67 -2.24 17.32
CA VAL A 239 0.08 -0.98 16.90
C VAL A 239 -0.33 -0.20 18.15
N VAL A 240 0.29 0.94 18.41
CA VAL A 240 -0.07 1.76 19.57
C VAL A 240 -0.97 2.90 19.15
N HIS A 241 -2.15 2.97 19.76
CA HIS A 241 -3.13 4.04 19.59
C HIS A 241 -3.18 4.90 20.83
N ARG A 242 -3.23 6.23 20.67
CA ARG A 242 -3.67 7.10 21.74
C ARG A 242 -5.19 6.96 21.93
N LEU A 243 -5.63 6.72 23.16
CA LEU A 243 -7.03 6.51 23.51
C LEU A 243 -7.71 7.85 23.80
N HIS A 244 -8.15 8.51 22.73
CA HIS A 244 -8.87 9.78 22.79
C HIS A 244 -9.68 9.99 21.51
N LYS A 245 -10.43 11.11 21.45
CA LYS A 245 -11.13 11.51 20.21
C LYS A 245 -10.12 11.60 19.06
N PRO A 246 -10.37 10.95 17.90
CA PRO A 246 -9.37 10.84 16.83
C PRO A 246 -8.72 12.16 16.38
N SER A 247 -7.40 12.28 16.52
CA SER A 247 -6.64 13.47 16.12
C SER A 247 -5.54 13.16 15.09
N ASP A 248 -4.71 14.15 14.80
CA ASP A 248 -3.50 13.98 13.99
C ASP A 248 -2.44 13.20 14.80
N ALA A 249 -1.59 12.43 14.10
CA ALA A 249 -0.38 11.79 14.66
C ALA A 249 -0.57 11.00 15.98
N ASP A 250 -1.65 10.22 16.07
CA ASP A 250 -2.07 9.52 17.28
C ASP A 250 -1.96 7.98 17.17
N ILE A 251 -1.28 7.47 16.12
CA ILE A 251 -1.09 6.04 15.90
C ILE A 251 0.36 5.76 15.46
N PHE A 252 0.98 4.80 16.15
CA PHE A 252 2.26 4.19 15.78
C PHE A 252 2.00 2.77 15.28
N VAL A 253 2.41 2.49 14.04
CA VAL A 253 2.24 1.18 13.41
C VAL A 253 3.61 0.57 13.18
N PRO A 254 3.94 -0.59 13.78
CA PRO A 254 5.14 -1.32 13.40
C PRO A 254 5.02 -1.86 11.98
N HIS A 255 6.11 -1.87 11.23
CA HIS A 255 6.16 -2.48 9.92
C HIS A 255 7.56 -3.04 9.64
N GLY A 256 7.72 -4.36 9.68
CA GLY A 256 9.03 -5.01 9.58
C GLY A 256 10.00 -4.49 10.64
N SER A 257 11.11 -3.89 10.23
CA SER A 257 12.13 -3.32 11.14
C SER A 257 11.88 -1.87 11.55
N ILE A 258 10.78 -1.25 11.08
CA ILE A 258 10.50 0.17 11.29
C ILE A 258 9.18 0.40 12.05
N THR A 259 8.95 1.64 12.46
CA THR A 259 7.65 2.14 12.93
C THR A 259 7.22 3.33 12.08
N ILE A 260 5.93 3.43 11.79
CA ILE A 260 5.33 4.56 11.07
C ILE A 260 4.39 5.29 12.02
N LEU A 261 4.61 6.59 12.20
CA LEU A 261 3.69 7.51 12.88
C LEU A 261 2.74 8.13 11.85
N GLY A 262 1.45 8.04 12.13
CA GLY A 262 0.41 8.62 11.29
C GLY A 262 -0.78 9.11 12.09
N THR A 263 -1.54 10.07 11.59
CA THR A 263 -1.40 10.79 10.30
C THR A 263 -2.01 12.18 10.43
N SER A 264 -1.64 13.12 9.55
CA SER A 264 -2.34 14.41 9.42
C SER A 264 -3.64 14.30 8.57
N SER A 265 -4.40 15.41 8.51
CA SER A 265 -5.59 15.58 7.65
C SER A 265 -5.62 17.00 7.07
N ILE A 266 -5.37 17.12 5.76
CA ILE A 266 -5.25 18.40 5.06
C ILE A 266 -6.00 18.31 3.72
N PRO A 267 -7.06 19.10 3.46
CA PRO A 267 -7.75 19.11 2.18
C PRO A 267 -6.81 19.40 1.01
N THR A 268 -6.95 18.67 -0.10
CA THR A 268 -6.05 18.80 -1.25
C THR A 268 -6.64 18.29 -2.58
N THR A 269 -5.81 18.14 -3.61
CA THR A 269 -6.10 17.49 -4.90
C THR A 269 -5.57 16.05 -4.93
N PRO A 270 -6.05 15.18 -5.85
CA PRO A 270 -5.68 13.76 -5.84
C PRO A 270 -4.16 13.48 -5.93
N ASP A 271 -3.44 14.26 -6.74
CA ASP A 271 -2.00 14.08 -7.00
C ASP A 271 -1.06 14.75 -5.98
N ASP A 272 -1.58 15.53 -5.03
CA ASP A 272 -0.74 16.16 -4.01
C ASP A 272 -0.31 15.15 -2.94
N THR A 273 0.93 14.70 -3.06
CA THR A 273 1.60 13.84 -2.08
C THR A 273 2.73 14.54 -1.32
N SER A 274 2.72 15.88 -1.29
CA SER A 274 3.78 16.67 -0.66
C SER A 274 3.67 16.69 0.87
N SER A 275 4.79 16.91 1.56
CA SER A 275 4.81 17.12 3.02
C SER A 275 5.81 18.21 3.36
N THR A 276 5.56 18.95 4.45
CA THR A 276 6.46 20.03 4.90
C THR A 276 7.14 19.68 6.22
N THR A 277 8.27 20.34 6.48
CA THR A 277 9.00 20.26 7.75
C THR A 277 8.11 20.60 8.95
N GLU A 278 7.27 21.62 8.82
CA GLU A 278 6.38 22.10 9.88
C GLU A 278 5.29 21.06 10.19
N GLU A 279 4.74 20.40 9.17
CA GLU A 279 3.80 19.27 9.37
C GLU A 279 4.47 18.17 10.20
N VAL A 280 5.70 17.81 9.86
CA VAL A 280 6.47 16.76 10.56
C VAL A 280 6.71 17.13 12.02
N ILE A 281 7.18 18.35 12.29
CA ILE A 281 7.48 18.81 13.66
C ILE A 281 6.21 18.77 14.52
N LYS A 282 5.06 19.24 13.99
CA LYS A 282 3.78 19.18 14.70
C LYS A 282 3.36 17.74 15.02
N MET A 283 3.50 16.83 14.05
CA MET A 283 3.20 15.42 14.26
C MET A 283 4.10 14.78 15.33
N MET A 284 5.40 15.11 15.32
CA MET A 284 6.35 14.61 16.32
C MET A 284 6.00 15.07 17.74
N GLU A 285 5.55 16.32 17.92
CA GLU A 285 5.16 16.84 19.23
C GLU A 285 3.94 16.09 19.80
N VAL A 286 2.96 15.77 18.95
CA VAL A 286 1.82 14.93 19.37
C VAL A 286 2.26 13.51 19.71
N GLY A 287 3.12 12.92 18.87
CA GLY A 287 3.63 11.56 19.06
C GLY A 287 4.44 11.38 20.35
N LYS A 288 5.14 12.43 20.79
CA LYS A 288 5.96 12.48 22.01
C LYS A 288 5.20 12.11 23.28
N VAL A 289 3.89 12.38 23.32
CA VAL A 289 3.03 12.02 24.47
C VAL A 289 3.00 10.50 24.69
N THR A 290 3.02 9.72 23.60
CA THR A 290 3.01 8.25 23.65
C THR A 290 4.42 7.68 23.84
N PHE A 291 5.42 8.27 23.17
CA PHE A 291 6.83 7.87 23.24
C PHE A 291 7.71 9.10 23.51
N GLU A 292 8.15 9.30 24.75
CA GLU A 292 8.89 10.52 25.15
C GLU A 292 10.22 10.70 24.40
N ASN A 293 10.86 9.57 24.06
CA ASN A 293 12.15 9.52 23.36
C ASN A 293 12.00 9.48 21.82
N ILE A 294 10.86 9.89 21.27
CA ILE A 294 10.59 9.81 19.82
C ILE A 294 11.66 10.52 18.97
N TYR A 295 12.28 11.58 19.49
CA TYR A 295 13.33 12.36 18.82
C TYR A 295 14.70 11.67 18.78
N ASP A 296 14.91 10.63 19.58
CA ASP A 296 16.15 9.84 19.58
C ASP A 296 16.21 8.91 18.35
N TYR A 297 15.05 8.61 17.76
CA TYR A 297 14.95 7.78 16.57
C TYR A 297 15.09 8.63 15.30
N ARG A 298 15.98 8.21 14.41
CA ARG A 298 16.15 8.88 13.10
C ARG A 298 14.90 8.67 12.25
N ILE A 299 14.38 9.75 11.70
CA ILE A 299 13.37 9.69 10.64
C ILE A 299 14.06 9.29 9.33
N LEU A 300 13.60 8.21 8.70
CA LEU A 300 14.09 7.74 7.41
C LEU A 300 13.55 8.58 6.26
N ARG A 301 12.24 8.82 6.29
CA ARG A 301 11.50 9.58 5.29
C ARG A 301 10.09 9.89 5.77
N VAL A 302 9.48 10.78 5.03
CA VAL A 302 8.06 11.13 5.11
C VAL A 302 7.39 10.77 3.80
N PHE A 303 6.09 10.48 3.85
CA PHE A 303 5.26 10.26 2.67
C PHE A 303 3.82 10.65 2.98
N ALA A 304 3.07 11.03 1.96
CA ALA A 304 1.67 11.41 2.12
C ALA A 304 0.78 10.79 1.05
N GLY A 305 -0.40 10.31 1.45
CA GLY A 305 -1.43 9.78 0.56
C GLY A 305 -2.72 10.59 0.68
N THR A 306 -3.54 10.57 -0.37
CA THR A 306 -4.82 11.29 -0.40
C THR A 306 -5.98 10.33 -0.14
N ARG A 307 -6.84 10.66 0.82
CA ARG A 307 -8.03 9.88 1.14
C ARG A 307 -9.17 10.31 0.23
N PRO A 308 -9.87 9.39 -0.45
CA PRO A 308 -11.00 9.74 -1.30
C PRO A 308 -12.27 9.92 -0.48
N LEU A 309 -12.40 11.04 0.24
CA LEU A 309 -13.61 11.29 1.04
C LEU A 309 -14.77 11.58 0.10
N TYR A 310 -15.85 10.82 0.22
CA TYR A 310 -17.08 11.05 -0.53
C TYR A 310 -18.06 11.87 0.28
N SER A 311 -18.79 12.77 -0.38
CA SER A 311 -19.92 13.43 0.22
C SER A 311 -21.07 13.57 -0.77
N ALA A 312 -22.26 13.12 -0.37
CA ALA A 312 -23.50 13.40 -1.08
C ALA A 312 -23.84 14.90 -1.01
N ASP A 313 -23.48 15.58 0.09
CA ASP A 313 -23.56 17.03 0.25
C ASP A 313 -22.24 17.71 -0.18
N PRO A 314 -22.24 18.56 -1.23
CA PRO A 314 -21.05 19.28 -1.68
C PRO A 314 -20.36 20.15 -0.62
N ASN A 315 -21.00 20.43 0.53
CA ASN A 315 -20.45 21.30 1.58
C ASN A 315 -19.76 20.58 2.75
N ALA A 316 -19.93 19.26 2.92
CA ALA A 316 -19.28 18.54 4.03
C ALA A 316 -17.75 18.40 3.82
N ALA A 317 -16.94 18.63 4.86
CA ALA A 317 -15.46 18.63 4.76
C ALA A 317 -14.77 17.91 5.93
N GLY A 318 -13.54 17.44 5.68
CA GLY A 318 -12.62 16.92 6.70
C GLY A 318 -13.05 15.61 7.38
N ARG A 319 -12.64 15.43 8.64
CA ARG A 319 -12.84 14.21 9.45
C ARG A 319 -14.31 13.91 9.82
N GLY A 320 -15.25 14.80 9.50
CA GLY A 320 -16.68 14.66 9.73
C GLY A 320 -17.46 14.00 8.57
N ALA A 321 -16.84 13.84 7.39
CA ALA A 321 -17.43 13.09 6.30
C ALA A 321 -17.47 11.58 6.62
N SER A 322 -18.51 10.87 6.18
CA SER A 322 -18.67 9.43 6.40
C SER A 322 -17.43 8.67 5.94
N ARG A 323 -16.91 7.79 6.81
CA ARG A 323 -15.78 6.91 6.48
C ARG A 323 -16.22 5.59 5.87
N GLY A 324 -17.52 5.40 5.64
CA GLY A 324 -18.04 4.31 4.85
C GLY A 324 -17.56 4.39 3.41
N PHE A 325 -17.75 3.31 2.67
CA PHE A 325 -17.67 3.36 1.22
C PHE A 325 -19.07 3.48 0.63
N VAL A 326 -19.16 3.98 -0.59
CA VAL A 326 -20.40 4.04 -1.35
C VAL A 326 -20.15 3.41 -2.72
N CYS A 327 -21.09 2.58 -3.13
CA CYS A 327 -21.19 2.05 -4.49
C CYS A 327 -22.30 2.82 -5.21
N LEU A 328 -21.94 3.55 -6.27
CA LEU A 328 -22.85 4.39 -7.04
C LEU A 328 -23.11 3.72 -8.39
N ASP A 329 -24.36 3.32 -8.64
CA ASP A 329 -24.79 2.83 -9.96
C ASP A 329 -25.32 3.98 -10.80
N HIS A 330 -24.61 4.36 -11.85
CA HIS A 330 -24.95 5.55 -12.64
C HIS A 330 -26.06 5.34 -13.67
N ALA A 331 -26.77 4.21 -13.64
CA ALA A 331 -27.97 4.02 -14.47
C ALA A 331 -29.03 5.11 -14.22
N HIS A 332 -29.17 5.59 -12.98
CA HIS A 332 -30.08 6.70 -12.65
C HIS A 332 -29.57 8.07 -13.10
N ASP A 333 -28.25 8.19 -13.33
CA ASP A 333 -27.61 9.40 -13.86
C ASP A 333 -27.57 9.40 -15.40
N GLY A 334 -28.15 8.40 -16.05
CA GLY A 334 -28.25 8.30 -17.50
C GLY A 334 -27.17 7.45 -18.19
N VAL A 335 -26.28 6.81 -17.42
CA VAL A 335 -25.24 5.91 -17.95
C VAL A 335 -25.32 4.53 -17.28
N LYS A 336 -25.99 3.60 -17.96
CA LYS A 336 -26.08 2.20 -17.53
C LYS A 336 -24.73 1.50 -17.64
N HIS A 337 -24.53 0.53 -16.76
CA HIS A 337 -23.33 -0.31 -16.68
C HIS A 337 -22.04 0.45 -16.33
N PHE A 338 -22.18 1.61 -15.70
CA PHE A 338 -21.08 2.37 -15.13
C PHE A 338 -21.27 2.50 -13.62
N ILE A 339 -20.34 1.92 -12.86
CA ILE A 339 -20.37 1.91 -11.39
C ILE A 339 -19.18 2.68 -10.86
N SER A 340 -19.36 3.59 -9.88
CA SER A 340 -18.25 4.22 -9.16
C SER A 340 -18.18 3.77 -7.71
N VAL A 341 -16.97 3.50 -7.23
CA VAL A 341 -16.70 3.13 -5.84
C VAL A 341 -15.90 4.25 -5.18
N CYS A 342 -16.49 4.87 -4.15
CA CYS A 342 -15.90 6.01 -3.45
C CYS A 342 -15.77 5.73 -1.95
N GLY A 343 -14.79 6.36 -1.30
CA GLY A 343 -14.54 6.18 0.13
C GLY A 343 -13.93 4.83 0.48
N GLY A 344 -14.25 4.35 1.67
CA GLY A 344 -13.76 3.08 2.19
C GLY A 344 -12.38 3.13 2.84
N LYS A 345 -11.91 1.95 3.25
CA LYS A 345 -10.65 1.76 3.97
C LYS A 345 -9.91 0.58 3.39
N PHE A 346 -8.59 0.58 3.56
CA PHE A 346 -7.79 -0.57 3.19
C PHE A 346 -8.22 -1.83 3.96
N THR A 347 -8.59 -1.72 5.24
CA THR A 347 -9.10 -2.86 6.02
C THR A 347 -10.36 -3.50 5.43
N THR A 348 -11.22 -2.73 4.75
CA THR A 348 -12.52 -3.22 4.25
C THR A 348 -12.53 -3.45 2.75
N TYR A 349 -11.36 -3.50 2.09
CA TYR A 349 -11.28 -3.54 0.62
C TYR A 349 -11.97 -4.78 0.02
N ARG A 350 -11.94 -5.92 0.72
CA ARG A 350 -12.51 -7.19 0.25
C ARG A 350 -14.03 -7.15 0.35
N LEU A 351 -14.59 -6.71 1.48
CA LEU A 351 -16.03 -6.44 1.61
C LEU A 351 -16.54 -5.43 0.59
N MET A 352 -15.76 -4.36 0.34
CA MET A 352 -16.07 -3.39 -0.72
C MET A 352 -16.16 -4.06 -2.09
N ALA A 353 -15.17 -4.90 -2.42
CA ALA A 353 -15.16 -5.64 -3.66
C ALA A 353 -16.37 -6.57 -3.78
N GLU A 354 -16.69 -7.31 -2.73
CA GLU A 354 -17.85 -8.21 -2.68
C GLU A 354 -19.16 -7.47 -2.96
N LYS A 355 -19.45 -6.37 -2.25
CA LYS A 355 -20.68 -5.60 -2.46
C LYS A 355 -20.79 -5.04 -3.89
N VAL A 356 -19.67 -4.59 -4.47
CA VAL A 356 -19.62 -4.06 -5.85
C VAL A 356 -19.82 -5.17 -6.86
N CYS A 357 -19.17 -6.31 -6.66
CA CYS A 357 -19.27 -7.46 -7.57
C CYS A 357 -20.64 -8.13 -7.48
N ASP A 358 -21.29 -8.16 -6.32
CA ASP A 358 -22.66 -8.64 -6.17
C ASP A 358 -23.63 -7.83 -7.02
N LEU A 359 -23.51 -6.49 -6.99
CA LEU A 359 -24.31 -5.60 -7.82
C LEU A 359 -24.09 -5.86 -9.31
N VAL A 360 -22.82 -5.88 -9.75
CA VAL A 360 -22.46 -6.07 -11.16
C VAL A 360 -22.84 -7.46 -11.66
N CYS A 361 -22.57 -8.51 -10.88
CA CYS A 361 -22.95 -9.88 -11.23
C CYS A 361 -24.47 -10.04 -11.31
N GLY A 362 -25.23 -9.38 -10.42
CA GLY A 362 -26.68 -9.33 -10.49
C GLY A 362 -27.20 -8.76 -11.81
N GLN A 363 -26.59 -7.67 -12.31
CA GLN A 363 -26.94 -7.08 -13.61
C GLN A 363 -26.49 -7.92 -14.81
N LEU A 364 -25.38 -8.65 -14.68
CA LEU A 364 -24.90 -9.61 -15.68
C LEU A 364 -25.69 -10.93 -15.69
N GLY A 365 -26.57 -11.18 -14.71
CA GLY A 365 -27.24 -12.46 -14.52
C GLY A 365 -26.32 -13.58 -14.02
N ASN A 366 -25.13 -13.25 -13.50
CA ASN A 366 -24.20 -14.20 -12.90
C ASN A 366 -24.61 -14.50 -11.45
N THR A 367 -24.89 -15.77 -11.15
CA THR A 367 -25.37 -16.23 -9.83
C THR A 367 -24.27 -16.87 -8.98
N VAL A 368 -23.02 -16.89 -9.46
CA VAL A 368 -21.88 -17.42 -8.70
C VAL A 368 -21.64 -16.55 -7.45
N LYS A 369 -21.65 -17.18 -6.28
CA LYS A 369 -21.46 -16.51 -4.99
C LYS A 369 -20.01 -16.09 -4.77
N CYS A 370 -19.81 -15.01 -4.01
CA CYS A 370 -18.49 -14.63 -3.52
C CYS A 370 -17.93 -15.72 -2.59
N THR A 371 -16.67 -16.08 -2.77
CA THR A 371 -15.92 -16.96 -1.86
C THR A 371 -14.61 -16.32 -1.40
N THR A 372 -14.43 -15.01 -1.65
CA THR A 372 -13.16 -14.31 -1.41
C THR A 372 -12.76 -14.25 0.05
N ALA A 373 -13.72 -14.37 0.99
CA ALA A 373 -13.47 -14.44 2.42
C ALA A 373 -12.94 -15.80 2.89
N GLU A 374 -13.12 -16.86 2.10
CA GLU A 374 -12.79 -18.24 2.46
C GLU A 374 -11.48 -18.70 1.82
N VAL A 375 -11.26 -18.29 0.57
CA VAL A 375 -10.10 -18.71 -0.22
C VAL A 375 -8.89 -17.82 0.09
N PRO A 376 -7.72 -18.40 0.47
CA PRO A 376 -6.48 -17.65 0.62
C PRO A 376 -6.14 -16.83 -0.63
N ILE A 377 -5.53 -15.65 -0.45
CA ILE A 377 -5.13 -14.80 -1.58
C ILE A 377 -4.06 -15.54 -2.39
N VAL A 378 -3.05 -16.08 -1.71
CA VAL A 378 -2.04 -16.98 -2.27
C VAL A 378 -1.91 -18.21 -1.39
N GLU A 379 -1.39 -19.29 -1.97
CA GLU A 379 -1.11 -20.53 -1.25
C GLU A 379 0.19 -20.40 -0.44
N ASP A 380 0.20 -20.99 0.77
CA ASP A 380 1.42 -21.10 1.57
C ASP A 380 2.48 -21.92 0.79
N PRO A 381 3.78 -21.57 0.88
CA PRO A 381 4.84 -22.35 0.26
C PRO A 381 4.94 -23.74 0.90
N SER A 382 5.18 -24.77 0.07
CA SER A 382 5.35 -26.13 0.57
C SER A 382 6.60 -26.25 1.45
N ARG A 383 6.60 -27.20 2.40
CA ARG A 383 7.78 -27.48 3.23
C ARG A 383 9.01 -27.84 2.40
N GLU A 384 8.81 -28.52 1.28
CA GLU A 384 9.89 -28.87 0.35
C GLU A 384 10.48 -27.61 -0.30
N LEU A 385 9.62 -26.72 -0.82
CA LEU A 385 10.04 -25.47 -1.45
C LEU A 385 10.83 -24.60 -0.46
N MET A 386 10.33 -24.45 0.77
CA MET A 386 11.06 -23.74 1.83
C MET A 386 12.37 -24.44 2.21
N GLY A 387 12.41 -25.77 2.19
CA GLY A 387 13.63 -26.54 2.40
C GLY A 387 14.69 -26.28 1.32
N LYS A 388 14.28 -26.11 0.06
CA LYS A 388 15.18 -25.70 -1.04
C LYS A 388 15.62 -24.24 -0.88
N ALA A 389 14.71 -23.33 -0.53
CA ALA A 389 15.02 -21.92 -0.32
C ALA A 389 16.10 -21.72 0.76
N LYS A 390 15.99 -22.42 1.89
CA LYS A 390 16.94 -22.34 3.01
C LYS A 390 18.37 -22.79 2.66
N LYS A 391 18.57 -23.52 1.56
CA LYS A 391 19.90 -23.96 1.10
C LYS A 391 20.63 -22.90 0.28
N VAL A 392 19.89 -21.97 -0.33
CA VAL A 392 20.45 -20.99 -1.29
C VAL A 392 20.36 -19.56 -0.79
N PHE A 393 19.34 -19.24 0.01
CA PHE A 393 19.19 -17.93 0.62
C PHE A 393 19.91 -17.83 1.97
N PRO A 394 20.48 -16.67 2.32
CA PRO A 394 20.95 -16.40 3.67
C PRO A 394 19.80 -16.52 4.69
N ALA A 395 19.95 -17.32 5.75
CA ALA A 395 19.02 -17.48 6.88
C ALA A 395 17.56 -16.96 6.68
N TYR A 396 17.20 -15.85 7.34
CA TYR A 396 15.85 -15.27 7.33
C TYR A 396 15.40 -14.71 5.96
N ALA A 397 16.32 -14.55 5.00
CA ALA A 397 15.99 -14.08 3.66
C ALA A 397 15.07 -15.04 2.90
N SER A 398 15.13 -16.35 3.21
CA SER A 398 14.25 -17.36 2.58
C SER A 398 12.76 -17.09 2.83
N GLU A 399 12.36 -16.77 4.06
CA GLU A 399 10.98 -16.43 4.43
C GLU A 399 10.55 -15.11 3.78
N LEU A 400 11.45 -14.11 3.75
CA LEU A 400 11.19 -12.82 3.10
C LEU A 400 10.99 -12.98 1.60
N ALA A 401 11.88 -13.69 0.91
CA ALA A 401 11.79 -13.97 -0.52
C ALA A 401 10.51 -14.73 -0.84
N ALA A 402 10.16 -15.76 -0.06
CA ALA A 402 8.91 -16.50 -0.24
C ALA A 402 7.68 -15.59 -0.15
N SER A 403 7.63 -14.71 0.86
CA SER A 403 6.52 -13.77 1.03
C SER A 403 6.41 -12.75 -0.12
N ARG A 404 7.53 -12.35 -0.74
CA ARG A 404 7.58 -11.35 -1.82
C ARG A 404 7.24 -11.92 -3.19
N LEU A 405 7.78 -13.11 -3.47
CA LEU A 405 7.77 -13.71 -4.80
C LEU A 405 6.54 -14.60 -5.04
N GLY A 406 6.02 -15.23 -4.00
CA GLY A 406 5.10 -16.36 -4.14
C GLY A 406 5.80 -17.62 -4.66
N ASN A 407 5.09 -18.75 -4.64
CA ASN A 407 5.68 -20.09 -4.82
C ASN A 407 6.41 -20.26 -6.17
N GLU A 408 5.75 -19.87 -7.28
CA GLU A 408 6.26 -20.10 -8.64
C GLU A 408 7.54 -19.30 -8.93
N ARG A 409 7.56 -18.01 -8.57
CA ARG A 409 8.74 -17.15 -8.72
C ARG A 409 9.85 -17.57 -7.76
N LEU A 410 9.52 -17.96 -6.52
CA LEU A 410 10.51 -18.43 -5.56
C LEU A 410 11.25 -19.65 -6.11
N GLU A 411 10.53 -20.61 -6.71
CA GLU A 411 11.16 -21.78 -7.33
C GLU A 411 12.10 -21.41 -8.49
N ARG A 412 11.68 -20.49 -9.38
CA ARG A 412 12.56 -19.99 -10.45
C ARG A 412 13.80 -19.29 -9.92
N VAL A 413 13.67 -18.50 -8.86
CA VAL A 413 14.79 -17.81 -8.21
C VAL A 413 15.75 -18.82 -7.57
N ILE A 414 15.24 -19.84 -6.89
CA ILE A 414 16.07 -20.92 -6.31
C ILE A 414 16.84 -21.64 -7.41
N ASN A 415 16.19 -22.02 -8.51
CA ASN A 415 16.83 -22.70 -9.63
C ASN A 415 17.94 -21.83 -10.22
N ARG A 416 17.67 -20.55 -10.45
CA ARG A 416 18.68 -19.59 -10.94
C ARG A 416 19.88 -19.48 -10.00
N MET A 417 19.64 -19.38 -8.69
CA MET A 417 20.73 -19.33 -7.71
C MET A 417 21.59 -20.59 -7.71
N ASN A 418 21.03 -21.77 -8.03
CA ASN A 418 21.80 -23.00 -8.15
C ASN A 418 22.61 -23.04 -9.45
N GLU A 419 22.04 -22.58 -10.56
CA GLU A 419 22.69 -22.53 -11.87
C GLU A 419 23.78 -21.44 -11.94
N LYS A 420 23.55 -20.30 -11.29
CA LYS A 420 24.38 -19.09 -11.30
C LYS A 420 24.65 -18.61 -9.86
N PRO A 421 25.64 -19.19 -9.17
CA PRO A 421 25.90 -18.90 -7.76
C PRO A 421 26.14 -17.42 -7.43
N GLU A 422 26.66 -16.62 -8.36
CA GLU A 422 26.85 -15.17 -8.24
C GLU A 422 25.53 -14.43 -8.01
N THR A 423 24.41 -14.95 -8.51
CA THR A 423 23.09 -14.32 -8.32
C THR A 423 22.55 -14.43 -6.88
N LYS A 424 23.25 -15.15 -6.00
CA LYS A 424 22.99 -15.20 -4.54
C LYS A 424 23.44 -13.92 -3.83
N GLU A 425 24.28 -13.11 -4.45
CA GLU A 425 24.78 -11.87 -3.84
C GLU A 425 23.63 -10.93 -3.43
N LEU A 426 23.83 -10.24 -2.30
CA LEU A 426 22.85 -9.29 -1.79
C LEU A 426 22.98 -7.94 -2.50
N VAL A 427 21.92 -7.55 -3.20
CA VAL A 427 21.78 -6.19 -3.72
C VAL A 427 21.41 -5.22 -2.59
N CYS A 428 20.58 -5.66 -1.63
CA CYS A 428 20.19 -4.85 -0.48
C CYS A 428 20.28 -5.65 0.82
N GLU A 429 21.23 -5.29 1.68
CA GLU A 429 21.45 -5.93 2.97
C GLU A 429 20.37 -5.55 3.99
N CYS A 430 19.91 -4.29 3.98
CA CYS A 430 18.89 -3.82 4.92
C CYS A 430 17.57 -4.60 4.81
N GLU A 431 17.26 -5.09 3.61
CA GLU A 431 16.02 -5.81 3.31
C GLU A 431 16.30 -7.26 2.90
N ASN A 432 17.54 -7.73 2.95
CA ASN A 432 17.97 -9.06 2.48
C ASN A 432 17.40 -9.40 1.09
N VAL A 433 17.66 -8.54 0.10
CA VAL A 433 17.26 -8.75 -1.30
C VAL A 433 18.46 -9.18 -2.12
N THR A 434 18.34 -10.32 -2.78
CA THR A 434 19.35 -10.93 -3.63
C THR A 434 19.29 -10.42 -5.08
N MET A 435 20.37 -10.59 -5.83
CA MET A 435 20.42 -10.27 -7.25
C MET A 435 19.37 -11.07 -8.03
N ALA A 436 19.22 -12.36 -7.76
CA ALA A 436 18.22 -13.20 -8.43
C ALA A 436 16.77 -12.70 -8.22
N GLU A 437 16.42 -12.18 -7.05
CA GLU A 437 15.11 -11.53 -6.80
C GLU A 437 14.92 -10.30 -7.67
N VAL A 438 15.92 -9.42 -7.75
CA VAL A 438 15.88 -8.20 -8.57
C VAL A 438 15.67 -8.55 -10.04
N GLU A 439 16.46 -9.49 -10.55
CA GLU A 439 16.34 -9.96 -11.93
C GLU A 439 14.98 -10.59 -12.24
N GLU A 440 14.45 -11.42 -11.33
CA GLU A 440 13.16 -12.07 -11.51
C GLU A 440 12.04 -11.05 -11.70
N ILE A 441 11.99 -10.03 -10.83
CA ILE A 441 10.99 -8.99 -10.92
C ILE A 441 11.21 -8.09 -12.15
N ALA A 442 12.47 -7.80 -12.49
CA ALA A 442 12.81 -6.95 -13.61
C ALA A 442 12.45 -7.56 -14.98
N LYS A 443 12.47 -8.89 -15.09
CA LYS A 443 12.07 -9.62 -16.31
C LYS A 443 10.58 -9.53 -16.61
N GLU A 444 9.74 -9.25 -15.61
CA GLU A 444 8.29 -9.22 -15.81
C GLU A 444 7.87 -8.16 -16.84
N SER A 445 6.84 -8.48 -17.62
CA SER A 445 6.42 -7.69 -18.78
C SER A 445 5.94 -6.28 -18.40
N HIS A 446 5.35 -6.13 -17.22
CA HIS A 446 4.85 -4.84 -16.73
C HIS A 446 5.86 -4.08 -15.84
N THR A 447 7.05 -4.63 -15.58
CA THR A 447 8.07 -3.94 -14.78
C THR A 447 8.82 -2.95 -15.67
N ARG A 448 8.81 -1.67 -15.28
CA ARG A 448 9.31 -0.54 -16.07
C ARG A 448 10.42 0.22 -15.35
N THR A 449 10.37 0.34 -14.03
CA THR A 449 11.35 1.13 -13.27
C THR A 449 11.91 0.37 -12.08
N ILE A 450 13.03 0.85 -11.53
CA ILE A 450 13.56 0.33 -10.26
C ILE A 450 12.56 0.55 -9.12
N SER A 451 11.73 1.60 -9.20
CA SER A 451 10.68 1.85 -8.22
C SER A 451 9.63 0.73 -8.20
N ASP A 452 9.44 0.01 -9.30
CA ASP A 452 8.51 -1.13 -9.41
C ASP A 452 9.13 -2.36 -8.75
N ILE A 453 10.42 -2.62 -9.03
CA ILE A 453 11.21 -3.65 -8.34
C ILE A 453 11.15 -3.40 -6.84
N ARG A 454 11.41 -2.15 -6.40
CA ARG A 454 11.29 -1.72 -5.01
C ARG A 454 9.94 -2.07 -4.40
N ARG A 455 8.82 -1.83 -5.09
CA ARG A 455 7.49 -2.10 -4.52
C ARG A 455 7.23 -3.60 -4.33
N ARG A 456 7.98 -4.48 -4.99
CA ARG A 456 7.87 -5.94 -4.82
C ARG A 456 8.91 -6.54 -3.89
N THR A 457 10.15 -6.07 -3.98
CA THR A 457 11.28 -6.66 -3.24
C THR A 457 11.65 -5.87 -1.99
N ARG A 458 11.24 -4.60 -1.90
CA ARG A 458 11.62 -3.61 -0.90
C ARG A 458 13.03 -3.02 -1.05
N ILE A 459 13.73 -3.22 -2.17
CA ILE A 459 15.02 -2.54 -2.39
C ILE A 459 14.91 -1.02 -2.19
N GLY A 460 15.83 -0.46 -1.41
CA GLY A 460 15.82 0.95 -1.03
C GLY A 460 14.74 1.36 -0.03
N MET A 461 13.97 0.43 0.54
CA MET A 461 13.06 0.72 1.66
C MET A 461 13.72 0.56 3.04
N GLY A 462 14.89 -0.07 3.11
CA GLY A 462 15.64 -0.25 4.35
C GLY A 462 16.25 1.04 4.91
N THR A 463 16.97 0.93 6.03
CA THR A 463 17.45 2.09 6.81
C THR A 463 18.39 3.03 6.05
N CYS A 464 19.12 2.55 5.03
CA CYS A 464 19.97 3.38 4.18
C CYS A 464 19.18 4.12 3.07
N GLN A 465 17.88 3.87 2.93
CA GLN A 465 16.98 4.52 1.98
C GLN A 465 17.40 4.44 0.50
N GLY A 466 18.25 3.48 0.14
CA GLY A 466 18.75 3.30 -1.22
C GLY A 466 20.24 3.57 -1.40
N ALA A 467 20.94 4.09 -0.38
CA ALA A 467 22.34 4.53 -0.50
C ALA A 467 23.29 3.50 -1.12
N PHE A 468 23.14 2.21 -0.78
CA PHE A 468 23.99 1.14 -1.31
C PHE A 468 23.31 0.37 -2.44
N CYS A 469 22.07 -0.05 -2.23
CA CYS A 469 21.36 -0.87 -3.19
C CYS A 469 20.92 -0.13 -4.46
N GLY A 470 20.88 1.21 -4.48
CA GLY A 470 20.45 2.00 -5.63
C GLY A 470 21.33 1.81 -6.86
N TYR A 471 22.63 2.06 -6.74
CA TYR A 471 23.58 1.88 -7.85
C TYR A 471 23.82 0.39 -8.16
N ARG A 472 23.76 -0.50 -7.16
CA ARG A 472 23.87 -1.95 -7.38
C ARG A 472 22.69 -2.50 -8.17
N ALA A 473 21.47 -2.10 -7.83
CA ALA A 473 20.28 -2.47 -8.59
C ALA A 473 20.38 -1.97 -10.05
N ILE A 474 20.96 -0.78 -10.24
CA ILE A 474 21.28 -0.25 -11.57
C ILE A 474 22.26 -1.12 -12.34
N GLY A 475 23.35 -1.59 -11.71
CA GLY A 475 24.29 -2.53 -12.34
C GLY A 475 23.57 -3.81 -12.77
N VAL A 476 22.79 -4.40 -11.86
CA VAL A 476 22.00 -5.63 -12.15
C VAL A 476 21.07 -5.45 -13.35
N VAL A 477 20.35 -4.33 -13.45
CA VAL A 477 19.45 -4.10 -14.61
C VAL A 477 20.17 -3.56 -15.84
N GLY A 478 21.39 -3.07 -15.68
CA GLY A 478 22.20 -2.44 -16.73
C GLY A 478 23.01 -3.43 -17.55
N ASP A 479 23.50 -4.49 -16.90
CA ASP A 479 24.45 -5.48 -17.44
C ASP A 479 23.77 -6.72 -18.06
N LEU A 480 22.44 -6.80 -18.03
CA LEU A 480 21.71 -7.96 -18.50
C LEU A 480 21.00 -7.70 -19.83
N ASP A 481 21.45 -8.37 -20.89
CA ASP A 481 20.66 -8.61 -22.12
C ASP A 481 19.26 -9.20 -21.79
N ALA A 482 19.12 -9.84 -20.63
CA ALA A 482 17.90 -10.48 -20.16
C ALA A 482 16.87 -9.53 -19.52
N VAL A 483 17.22 -8.26 -19.30
CA VAL A 483 16.35 -7.28 -18.61
C VAL A 483 16.29 -6.02 -19.45
N ASP A 484 15.42 -6.02 -20.46
CA ASP A 484 15.21 -4.85 -21.31
C ASP A 484 14.34 -3.79 -20.62
N LEU A 485 14.75 -3.36 -19.43
CA LEU A 485 14.11 -2.26 -18.70
C LEU A 485 14.29 -0.93 -19.42
N LYS A 486 15.40 -0.76 -20.14
CA LYS A 486 15.70 0.47 -20.87
C LYS A 486 14.70 0.71 -22.00
N SER A 487 14.42 -0.29 -22.83
CA SER A 487 13.38 -0.13 -23.87
C SER A 487 11.99 0.02 -23.26
N LYS A 488 11.67 -0.80 -22.24
CA LYS A 488 10.36 -0.81 -21.60
C LYS A 488 10.01 0.54 -20.97
N SER A 489 11.00 1.22 -20.40
CA SER A 489 10.84 2.49 -19.69
C SER A 489 11.13 3.72 -20.54
N LYS A 490 11.74 3.53 -21.71
CA LYS A 490 12.33 4.59 -22.54
C LYS A 490 13.33 5.48 -21.77
N MET A 491 14.00 4.93 -20.76
CA MET A 491 15.05 5.59 -20.01
C MET A 491 16.37 4.83 -20.17
N ASP A 492 17.47 5.56 -20.29
CA ASP A 492 18.79 4.97 -20.15
C ASP A 492 19.08 4.63 -18.67
N THR A 493 20.23 4.00 -18.41
CA THR A 493 20.66 3.64 -17.06
C THR A 493 20.67 4.85 -16.12
N LYS A 494 21.11 6.02 -16.59
CA LYS A 494 21.14 7.26 -15.82
C LYS A 494 19.75 7.77 -15.47
N GLY A 495 18.81 7.71 -16.41
CA GLY A 495 17.41 8.07 -16.22
C GLY A 495 16.72 7.19 -15.18
N LEU A 496 16.92 5.87 -15.26
CA LEU A 496 16.42 4.92 -14.26
C LEU A 496 16.95 5.22 -12.85
N PHE A 497 18.24 5.52 -12.74
CA PHE A 497 18.85 5.83 -11.45
C PHE A 497 18.31 7.16 -10.90
N LYS A 498 18.25 8.19 -11.75
CA LYS A 498 17.72 9.50 -11.38
C LYS A 498 16.28 9.43 -10.90
N ASP A 499 15.40 8.71 -11.62
CA ASP A 499 14.01 8.52 -11.17
C ASP A 499 13.98 7.86 -9.79
N PHE A 500 14.70 6.75 -9.60
CA PHE A 500 14.73 6.05 -8.33
C PHE A 500 15.16 6.97 -7.16
N VAL A 501 16.28 7.69 -7.32
CA VAL A 501 16.80 8.61 -6.29
C VAL A 501 15.82 9.75 -6.03
N GLU A 502 15.19 10.31 -7.07
CA GLU A 502 14.18 11.37 -6.92
C GLU A 502 12.96 10.89 -6.10
N GLN A 503 12.47 9.67 -6.35
CA GLN A 503 11.37 9.10 -5.55
C GLN A 503 11.75 8.87 -4.06
N ARG A 504 13.04 8.68 -3.76
CA ARG A 504 13.54 8.66 -2.37
C ARG A 504 13.60 10.07 -1.82
N TRP A 505 14.20 10.99 -2.58
CA TRP A 505 14.46 12.38 -2.19
C TRP A 505 13.20 13.13 -1.77
N LYS A 506 12.09 12.95 -2.48
CA LYS A 506 10.78 13.53 -2.13
C LYS A 506 10.38 13.30 -0.66
N GLY A 507 10.70 12.12 -0.12
CA GLY A 507 10.40 11.79 1.27
C GLY A 507 11.48 12.18 2.27
N ILE A 508 12.73 12.35 1.83
CA ILE A 508 13.86 12.72 2.68
C ILE A 508 13.92 14.23 2.88
N ARG A 509 13.63 15.01 1.84
CA ARG A 509 13.71 16.48 1.86
C ARG A 509 12.96 17.13 3.05
N PRO A 510 11.72 16.73 3.41
CA PRO A 510 11.01 17.34 4.53
C PRO A 510 11.57 16.99 5.90
N VAL A 511 12.63 16.16 5.98
CA VAL A 511 13.27 15.70 7.21
C VAL A 511 14.79 15.79 7.13
N LEU A 512 15.30 16.64 6.24
CA LEU A 512 16.73 16.83 6.01
C LEU A 512 17.38 17.67 7.14
N TRP A 513 17.38 17.13 8.35
CA TRP A 513 18.05 17.69 9.53
C TRP A 513 18.60 16.58 10.42
N GLY A 514 19.43 16.97 11.39
CA GLY A 514 19.99 16.06 12.39
C GLY A 514 20.68 14.83 11.77
N ASN A 515 20.36 13.64 12.28
CA ASN A 515 20.93 12.38 11.80
C ASN A 515 20.58 12.08 10.34
N MET A 516 19.42 12.53 9.82
CA MET A 516 19.07 12.27 8.44
C MET A 516 19.92 13.10 7.47
N ALA A 517 20.23 14.35 7.79
CA ALA A 517 21.14 15.18 6.99
C ALA A 517 22.55 14.56 6.91
N ARG A 518 23.08 14.03 8.02
CA ARG A 518 24.38 13.32 8.04
C ARG A 518 24.39 12.09 7.12
N GLU A 519 23.31 11.33 7.14
CA GLU A 519 23.16 10.11 6.32
C GLU A 519 22.97 10.44 4.83
N THR A 520 22.24 11.51 4.52
CA THR A 520 22.15 12.02 3.16
C THR A 520 23.52 12.48 2.64
N GLU A 521 24.32 13.14 3.46
CA GLU A 521 25.66 13.56 3.04
C GLU A 521 26.59 12.37 2.76
N LEU A 522 26.55 11.32 3.59
CA LEU A 522 27.25 10.07 3.30
C LEU A 522 26.77 9.45 1.98
N THR A 523 25.45 9.41 1.76
CA THR A 523 24.85 8.88 0.53
C THR A 523 25.32 9.68 -0.70
N ARG A 524 25.34 11.01 -0.60
CA ARG A 524 25.85 11.90 -1.65
C ARG A 524 27.32 11.60 -1.94
N GLY A 525 28.18 11.52 -0.92
CA GLY A 525 29.60 11.21 -1.08
C GLY A 525 29.84 9.86 -1.75
N ILE A 526 29.09 8.82 -1.38
CA ILE A 526 29.16 7.49 -2.01
C ILE A 526 28.80 7.58 -3.49
N TYR A 527 27.70 8.25 -3.83
CA TYR A 527 27.27 8.38 -5.22
C TYR A 527 28.24 9.23 -6.04
N ASP A 528 28.71 10.36 -5.51
CA ASP A 528 29.65 11.23 -6.20
C ASP A 528 30.97 10.51 -6.50
N ALA A 529 31.49 9.74 -5.54
CA ALA A 529 32.71 8.95 -5.73
C ALA A 529 32.49 7.77 -6.69
N THR A 530 31.41 6.99 -6.51
CA THR A 530 31.13 5.81 -7.34
C THR A 530 30.85 6.19 -8.80
N LEU A 531 30.22 7.34 -9.02
CA LEU A 531 29.89 7.86 -10.35
C LEU A 531 30.94 8.85 -10.89
N ASN A 532 32.02 9.07 -10.14
CA ASN A 532 33.09 10.03 -10.40
C ASN A 532 32.59 11.42 -10.83
N ILE A 533 31.49 11.91 -10.21
CA ILE A 533 30.83 13.17 -10.60
C ILE A 533 31.71 14.39 -10.29
N ASN A 534 32.50 14.29 -9.22
CA ASN A 534 33.38 15.36 -8.76
C ASN A 534 34.82 15.22 -9.28
N GLY A 535 35.11 14.23 -10.14
CA GLY A 535 36.46 13.99 -10.67
C GLY A 535 37.48 13.59 -9.61
N ALA A 536 37.04 13.09 -8.45
CA ALA A 536 37.96 12.70 -7.37
C ALA A 536 38.79 11.45 -7.70
N ILE A 537 38.42 10.71 -8.74
CA ILE A 537 39.18 9.59 -9.29
C ILE A 537 39.74 10.07 -10.63
N ASP A 538 40.96 10.60 -10.63
CA ASP A 538 41.68 10.91 -11.86
C ASP A 538 42.01 9.58 -12.57
N ASN A 539 41.58 9.46 -13.83
CA ASN A 539 42.02 8.37 -14.71
C ASN A 539 43.44 8.66 -15.23
N GLU A 540 44.40 8.76 -14.33
CA GLU A 540 45.83 8.68 -14.67
C GLU A 540 46.40 7.35 -14.13
N GLU A 541 46.19 6.28 -14.89
CA GLU A 541 47.17 5.20 -15.07
C GLU A 541 47.24 4.80 -16.55
#